data_AF-A0A3D1CZI5-F1
#
_entry.id   AF-A0A3D1CZI5-F1
#
_cell.length_a   1.000
_cell.length_b   1.000
_cell.length_c   1.000
_cell.angle_alpha   90.00
_cell.angle_beta   90.00
_cell.angle_gamma   90.00
#
_symmetry.space_group_name_H-M   'P 1'
#
loop_
_entity.id
_entity.type
_entity.pdbx_description
1 polymer ?
#
loop_
_entity_poly.entity_id
_entity_poly.type
_entity_poly.pdbx_seq_one_letter_code
_entity_poly.pdbx_strand_id
1 'polypeptide(L)'
;FRLFDTYGFPLDLTELICGENGFSVDENGFEEEMKKQKERARNAAAVENSDWVTVKDGEQQFVGYDADACDSHILRYRKVTQKKNVFYEVVLDQTPFYGEMGGQVGDKGKFVFDDETIDVIDTKRENNQSIHIIKKLPKDITADLHAEVDTDKREGSACNHTATHLLDYALKQVLGEQTEQRGSYVDEKILRFDFNYFQKVSPEQLRQVERMVNKMIRKDIPLDEHRDTPIEEAKKLGAVALFGEKYGDKVRVVRFGPSAEFCGGIHVKSTGHIGFFKIISESSVAAGIRRIEALTGEAAEEGIYDVQDTLDAIKGMFNNAKDLGKAIQKSIDENSGLRKQVEQFQAQVVQQMCNRLVDNVKEINGIKVIKAIVPFEANSAKDLVFKIRERIPDHLVCAIGSNAHDKPMLSMMLSDDMVSEHNLNAGKIVREAAKLIKGGGGGQPHYAQAGGKDIDGLNAAVDKLVELCQL
;
A
#
# COMPACT_ATOMS: atom_id res chain seq x y z
N PHE A 1 12.78 -11.92 -3.10
CA PHE A 1 13.30 -10.70 -2.42
C PHE A 1 12.43 -9.47 -2.65
N ARG A 2 12.27 -8.95 -3.88
CA ARG A 2 11.50 -7.70 -4.14
C ARG A 2 10.06 -7.72 -3.61
N LEU A 3 9.36 -8.85 -3.71
CA LEU A 3 8.03 -9.06 -3.12
C LEU A 3 8.03 -8.73 -1.62
N PHE A 4 9.02 -9.23 -0.89
CA PHE A 4 9.23 -8.96 0.53
C PHE A 4 9.70 -7.53 0.81
N ASP A 5 10.81 -7.10 0.19
CA ASP A 5 11.48 -5.84 0.50
C ASP A 5 10.70 -4.60 0.04
N THR A 6 10.09 -4.65 -1.14
CA THR A 6 9.39 -3.49 -1.73
C THR A 6 7.90 -3.49 -1.40
N TYR A 7 7.27 -4.67 -1.37
CA TYR A 7 5.81 -4.79 -1.25
C TYR A 7 5.36 -5.40 0.07
N GLY A 8 6.29 -5.72 0.98
CA GLY A 8 5.99 -6.31 2.28
C GLY A 8 5.40 -7.72 2.20
N PHE A 9 5.48 -8.38 1.04
CA PHE A 9 4.86 -9.67 0.80
C PHE A 9 5.74 -10.81 1.37
N PRO A 10 5.24 -11.59 2.35
CA PRO A 10 6.07 -12.54 3.09
C PRO A 10 6.70 -13.66 2.23
N LEU A 11 7.90 -14.13 2.61
CA LEU A 11 8.61 -15.20 1.89
C LEU A 11 7.83 -16.52 1.95
N ASP A 12 7.35 -16.88 3.13
CA ASP A 12 6.53 -18.08 3.41
C ASP A 12 5.26 -18.15 2.54
N LEU A 13 4.56 -17.03 2.36
CA LEU A 13 3.43 -16.91 1.43
C LEU A 13 3.87 -17.06 -0.02
N THR A 14 5.05 -16.54 -0.37
CA THR A 14 5.62 -16.72 -1.71
C THR A 14 5.94 -18.19 -1.98
N GLU A 15 6.52 -18.88 -1.00
CA GLU A 15 6.82 -20.32 -1.05
C GLU A 15 5.57 -21.16 -1.20
N LEU A 16 4.53 -20.87 -0.42
CA LEU A 16 3.25 -21.57 -0.50
C LEU A 16 2.62 -21.44 -1.89
N ILE A 17 2.50 -20.21 -2.41
CA ILE A 17 1.88 -19.94 -3.72
C ILE A 17 2.71 -20.56 -4.85
N CYS A 18 4.04 -20.46 -4.79
CA CYS A 18 4.91 -21.10 -5.76
C CYS A 18 4.73 -22.62 -5.73
N GLY A 19 4.69 -23.23 -4.55
CA GLY A 19 4.47 -24.67 -4.36
C GLY A 19 3.15 -25.15 -4.95
N GLU A 20 2.04 -24.43 -4.72
CA GLU A 20 0.73 -24.73 -5.31
C GLU A 20 0.72 -24.69 -6.85
N ASN A 21 1.64 -23.93 -7.45
CA ASN A 21 1.76 -23.76 -8.90
C ASN A 21 2.94 -24.54 -9.51
N GLY A 22 3.58 -25.44 -8.76
CA GLY A 22 4.68 -26.27 -9.25
C GLY A 22 6.01 -25.54 -9.43
N PHE A 23 6.19 -24.39 -8.78
CA PHE A 23 7.45 -23.63 -8.74
C PHE A 23 8.14 -23.78 -7.38
N SER A 24 9.47 -23.69 -7.36
CA SER A 24 10.26 -23.60 -6.12
C SER A 24 10.82 -22.19 -5.94
N VAL A 25 10.97 -21.76 -4.69
CA VAL A 25 11.59 -20.47 -4.34
C VAL A 25 13.08 -20.68 -4.08
N ASP A 26 13.91 -19.74 -4.54
CA ASP A 26 15.35 -19.71 -4.23
C ASP A 26 15.58 -19.04 -2.87
N GLU A 27 15.52 -19.85 -1.81
CA GLU A 27 15.75 -19.42 -0.43
C GLU A 27 17.16 -18.85 -0.23
N ASN A 28 18.18 -19.46 -0.83
CA ASN A 28 19.56 -19.01 -0.71
C ASN A 28 19.75 -17.62 -1.33
N GLY A 29 19.23 -17.41 -2.54
CA GLY A 29 19.23 -16.10 -3.20
C GLY A 29 18.45 -15.05 -2.42
N PHE A 30 17.36 -15.43 -1.74
CA PHE A 30 16.64 -14.55 -0.83
C PHE A 30 17.48 -14.15 0.38
N GLU A 31 18.13 -15.11 1.05
CA GLU A 31 19.01 -14.84 2.20
C GLU A 31 20.19 -13.93 1.85
N GLU A 32 20.80 -14.13 0.68
CA GLU A 32 21.89 -13.27 0.19
C GLU A 32 21.43 -11.81 0.02
N GLU A 33 20.28 -11.58 -0.60
CA GLU A 33 19.73 -10.22 -0.76
C GLU A 33 19.30 -9.61 0.57
N MET A 34 18.76 -10.42 1.50
CA MET A 34 18.48 -10.00 2.88
C MET A 34 19.76 -9.60 3.63
N LYS A 35 20.88 -10.31 3.45
CA LYS A 35 22.18 -9.92 4.01
C LYS A 35 22.65 -8.59 3.43
N LYS A 36 22.60 -8.41 2.10
CA LYS A 36 22.94 -7.13 1.45
C LYS A 36 22.05 -5.99 1.89
N GLN A 37 20.75 -6.22 2.12
CA GLN A 37 19.81 -5.24 2.63
C GLN A 37 20.13 -4.86 4.08
N LYS A 38 20.39 -5.85 4.95
CA LYS A 38 20.85 -5.63 6.34
C LYS A 38 22.17 -4.89 6.40
N GLU A 39 23.13 -5.19 5.54
CA GLU A 39 24.41 -4.47 5.43
C GLU A 39 24.21 -3.03 4.95
N ARG A 40 23.38 -2.80 3.94
CA ARG A 40 22.99 -1.46 3.50
C ARG A 40 22.31 -0.66 4.62
N ALA A 41 21.40 -1.28 5.37
CA ALA A 41 20.75 -0.68 6.52
C ALA A 41 21.73 -0.38 7.67
N ARG A 42 22.65 -1.31 7.97
CA ARG A 42 23.72 -1.12 8.98
C ARG A 42 24.68 0.01 8.60
N ASN A 43 25.12 0.08 7.34
CA ASN A 43 26.00 1.14 6.85
C ASN A 43 25.29 2.50 6.76
N ALA A 44 23.97 2.52 6.50
CA ALA A 44 23.16 3.73 6.56
C ALA A 44 22.82 4.18 8.00
N ALA A 45 23.09 3.34 9.00
CA ALA A 45 22.82 3.53 10.41
C ALA A 45 24.09 3.54 11.28
N ALA A 46 25.26 3.84 10.72
CA ALA A 46 26.45 4.11 11.53
C ALA A 46 26.16 5.33 12.43
N VAL A 47 25.93 5.06 13.72
CA VAL A 47 25.75 6.05 14.76
C VAL A 47 27.07 6.17 15.49
N GLU A 48 27.69 7.34 15.41
CA GLU A 48 28.91 7.64 16.16
C GLU A 48 28.52 8.32 17.47
N ASN A 49 28.68 7.59 18.58
CA ASN A 49 28.43 8.08 19.94
C ASN A 49 29.75 8.50 20.58
N SER A 50 29.80 9.69 21.17
CA SER A 50 30.87 10.05 22.10
C SER A 50 30.68 9.33 23.44
N ASP A 51 31.72 9.36 24.28
CA ASP A 51 31.58 9.01 25.68
C ASP A 51 30.61 9.95 26.41
N TRP A 52 30.04 9.45 27.50
CA TRP A 52 29.21 10.25 28.41
C TRP A 52 30.07 11.26 29.16
N VAL A 53 29.60 12.52 29.17
CA VAL A 53 30.14 13.60 29.98
C VAL A 53 29.25 13.77 31.19
N THR A 54 29.79 13.51 32.39
CA THR A 54 29.09 13.75 33.66
C THR A 54 29.10 15.22 34.01
N VAL A 55 27.91 15.75 34.30
CA VAL A 55 27.69 17.13 34.76
C VAL A 55 27.44 17.14 36.27
N LYS A 56 26.61 16.20 36.76
CA LYS A 56 26.25 16.04 38.17
C LYS A 56 26.11 14.56 38.50
N ASP A 57 26.54 14.16 39.68
CA ASP A 57 26.34 12.79 40.17
C ASP A 57 24.89 12.59 40.63
N GLY A 58 24.32 11.43 40.35
CA GLY A 58 22.96 11.08 40.74
C GLY A 58 22.39 9.90 39.95
N GLU A 59 21.22 9.44 40.38
CA GLU A 59 20.41 8.44 39.68
C GLU A 59 19.13 9.09 39.16
N GLN A 60 18.70 8.68 37.96
CA GLN A 60 17.47 9.17 37.38
C GLN A 60 16.24 8.57 38.07
N GLN A 61 15.25 9.41 38.35
CA GLN A 61 13.92 9.04 38.83
C GLN A 61 12.87 9.38 37.77
N PHE A 62 12.06 8.40 37.39
CA PHE A 62 10.93 8.60 36.49
C PHE A 62 9.68 8.97 37.30
N VAL A 63 9.10 10.14 37.00
CA VAL A 63 7.89 10.67 37.67
C VAL A 63 6.68 10.75 36.73
N GLY A 64 6.85 10.32 35.47
CA GLY A 64 5.87 10.51 34.39
C GLY A 64 4.55 9.76 34.52
N TYR A 65 4.41 8.87 35.51
CA TYR A 65 3.11 8.25 35.81
C TYR A 65 2.17 9.21 36.54
N ASP A 66 2.71 10.19 37.26
CA ASP A 66 1.94 11.09 38.14
C ASP A 66 2.01 12.55 37.69
N ALA A 67 3.03 12.92 36.90
CA ALA A 67 3.27 14.30 36.49
C ALA A 67 3.69 14.40 35.01
N ASP A 68 3.20 15.44 34.34
CA ASP A 68 3.58 15.79 32.96
C ASP A 68 4.73 16.80 32.89
N ALA A 69 5.08 17.40 34.02
CA ALA A 69 6.21 18.29 34.14
C ALA A 69 6.90 18.17 35.51
N CYS A 70 8.20 18.43 35.57
CA CYS A 70 8.93 18.54 36.82
C CYS A 70 10.18 19.43 36.70
N ASP A 71 10.62 19.99 37.82
CA ASP A 71 11.95 20.60 37.91
C ASP A 71 13.03 19.52 37.88
N SER A 72 14.16 19.79 37.24
CA SER A 72 15.22 18.81 37.01
C SER A 72 16.59 19.46 36.75
N HIS A 73 17.63 18.63 36.78
CA HIS A 73 19.00 18.95 36.41
C HIS A 73 19.55 17.90 35.44
N ILE A 74 20.45 18.33 34.56
CA ILE A 74 21.19 17.42 33.68
C ILE A 74 22.26 16.67 34.51
N LEU A 75 22.16 15.35 34.55
CA LEU A 75 23.18 14.48 35.16
C LEU A 75 24.36 14.26 34.20
N ARG A 76 24.05 13.93 32.95
CA ARG A 76 25.06 13.63 31.92
C ARG A 76 24.50 13.79 30.51
N TYR A 77 25.40 14.01 29.56
CA TYR A 77 25.07 14.04 28.14
C TYR A 77 26.13 13.33 27.29
N ARG A 78 25.77 12.90 26.08
CA ARG A 78 26.73 12.51 25.04
C ARG A 78 26.33 13.06 23.69
N LYS A 79 27.32 13.29 22.82
CA LYS A 79 27.11 13.71 21.44
C LYS A 79 26.88 12.47 20.58
N VAL A 80 25.85 12.53 19.73
CA VAL A 80 25.49 11.47 18.80
C VAL A 80 25.50 12.03 17.39
N THR A 81 26.25 11.41 16.48
CA THR A 81 26.26 11.80 15.06
C THR A 81 25.63 10.68 14.23
N GLN A 82 24.54 11.02 13.55
CA GLN A 82 23.82 10.08 12.67
C GLN A 82 23.53 10.77 11.33
N LYS A 83 23.95 10.16 10.22
CA LYS A 83 23.73 10.68 8.86
C LYS A 83 24.15 12.15 8.67
N LYS A 84 25.29 12.55 9.27
CA LYS A 84 25.83 13.92 9.32
C LYS A 84 25.02 14.93 10.16
N ASN A 85 23.93 14.52 10.79
CA ASN A 85 23.25 15.32 11.79
C ASN A 85 23.86 15.06 13.17
N VAL A 86 24.01 16.13 13.95
CA VAL A 86 24.47 16.06 15.34
C VAL A 86 23.25 16.20 16.25
N PHE A 87 23.16 15.29 17.21
CA PHE A 87 22.21 15.31 18.31
C PHE A 87 22.97 15.16 19.63
N TYR A 88 22.26 15.40 20.71
CA TYR A 88 22.72 15.14 22.06
C TYR A 88 21.70 14.27 22.77
N GLU A 89 22.21 13.28 23.48
CA GLU A 89 21.44 12.43 24.37
C GLU A 89 21.70 12.88 25.79
N VAL A 90 20.64 13.15 26.55
CA VAL A 90 20.68 13.78 27.87
C VAL A 90 19.96 12.90 28.89
N VAL A 91 20.57 12.75 30.06
CA VAL A 91 19.97 12.09 31.22
C VAL A 91 19.72 13.13 32.31
N LEU A 92 18.48 13.16 32.76
CA LEU A 92 18.00 14.00 33.86
C LEU A 92 17.99 13.24 35.19
N ASP A 93 18.03 13.98 36.30
CA ASP A 93 17.85 13.43 37.66
C ASP A 93 16.40 13.06 37.98
N GLN A 94 15.44 13.88 37.53
CA GLN A 94 14.01 13.61 37.55
C GLN A 94 13.45 13.84 36.15
N THR A 95 12.57 12.96 35.67
CA THR A 95 11.99 13.15 34.35
C THR A 95 10.55 12.68 34.27
N PRO A 96 9.64 13.50 33.69
CA PRO A 96 8.32 13.04 33.34
C PRO A 96 8.34 12.22 32.03
N PHE A 97 9.39 12.29 31.20
CA PHE A 97 9.39 11.72 29.85
C PHE A 97 9.49 10.20 29.86
N TYR A 98 8.49 9.53 29.27
CA TYR A 98 8.49 8.10 29.03
C TYR A 98 9.48 7.77 27.92
N GLY A 99 10.45 6.91 28.23
CA GLY A 99 11.34 6.33 27.24
C GLY A 99 10.66 5.19 26.48
N GLU A 100 10.77 5.20 25.16
CA GLU A 100 10.16 4.20 24.26
C GLU A 100 10.39 2.77 24.75
N MET A 101 9.29 2.04 25.02
CA MET A 101 9.28 0.62 25.35
C MET A 101 7.86 0.04 25.26
N GLY A 102 7.75 -1.30 25.17
CA GLY A 102 6.46 -2.00 25.21
C GLY A 102 5.54 -1.69 24.02
N GLY A 103 6.11 -1.19 22.92
CA GLY A 103 5.37 -0.74 21.73
C GLY A 103 4.97 0.74 21.74
N GLN A 104 4.95 1.41 22.91
CA GLN A 104 4.67 2.85 22.98
C GLN A 104 5.93 3.66 22.64
N VAL A 105 5.78 4.63 21.72
CA VAL A 105 6.84 5.58 21.36
C VAL A 105 7.22 6.48 22.54
N GLY A 106 8.45 7.00 22.48
CA GLY A 106 8.96 7.93 23.49
C GLY A 106 8.26 9.27 23.47
N ASP A 107 8.13 9.88 24.64
CA ASP A 107 7.57 11.23 24.73
C ASP A 107 8.46 12.27 24.06
N LYS A 108 7.79 13.31 23.59
CA LYS A 108 8.38 14.55 23.07
C LYS A 108 7.96 15.70 23.98
N GLY A 109 8.62 16.84 23.86
CA GLY A 109 8.35 17.98 24.71
C GLY A 109 9.49 18.97 24.67
N LYS A 110 9.78 19.59 25.81
CA LYS A 110 10.79 20.65 25.92
C LYS A 110 11.44 20.68 27.30
N PHE A 111 12.68 21.17 27.31
CA PHE A 111 13.38 21.64 28.49
C PHE A 111 13.33 23.15 28.52
N VAL A 112 12.79 23.72 29.59
CA VAL A 112 12.63 25.16 29.80
C VAL A 112 13.65 25.61 30.83
N PHE A 113 14.57 26.48 30.40
CA PHE A 113 15.51 27.20 31.25
C PHE A 113 15.07 28.67 31.33
N ASP A 114 15.66 29.46 32.23
CA ASP A 114 15.30 30.88 32.40
C ASP A 114 15.42 31.71 31.09
N ASP A 115 16.49 31.49 30.32
CA ASP A 115 16.84 32.28 29.13
C ASP A 115 16.66 31.53 27.80
N GLU A 116 16.26 30.26 27.83
CA GLU A 116 16.05 29.48 26.61
C GLU A 116 15.13 28.27 26.78
N THR A 117 14.61 27.79 25.65
CA THR A 117 13.86 26.53 25.58
C THR A 117 14.51 25.63 24.54
N ILE A 118 14.56 24.33 24.84
CA ILE A 118 15.14 23.31 23.98
C ILE A 118 14.13 22.20 23.75
N ASP A 119 13.82 21.91 22.50
CA ASP A 119 12.90 20.83 22.15
C ASP A 119 13.55 19.45 22.39
N VAL A 120 12.81 18.60 23.08
CA VAL A 120 13.05 17.15 23.17
C VAL A 120 12.29 16.49 22.04
N ILE A 121 13.02 15.99 21.04
CA ILE A 121 12.43 15.48 19.80
C ILE A 121 12.02 14.01 19.89
N ASP A 122 12.57 13.27 20.85
CA ASP A 122 12.32 11.86 21.09
C ASP A 122 12.93 11.46 22.46
N THR A 123 12.40 10.40 23.08
CA THR A 123 12.92 9.85 24.34
C THR A 123 13.07 8.34 24.22
N LYS A 124 14.29 7.82 24.37
CA LYS A 124 14.57 6.38 24.30
C LYS A 124 14.82 5.79 25.68
N ARG A 125 14.64 4.48 25.82
CA ARG A 125 15.00 3.75 27.04
C ARG A 125 16.33 3.03 26.85
N GLU A 126 17.34 3.38 27.65
CA GLU A 126 18.64 2.69 27.70
C GLU A 126 18.98 2.38 29.16
N ASN A 127 19.30 1.12 29.50
CA ASN A 127 19.68 0.71 30.85
C ASN A 127 18.70 1.16 31.96
N ASN A 128 17.40 1.04 31.71
CA ASN A 128 16.31 1.52 32.60
C ASN A 128 16.25 3.03 32.83
N GLN A 129 16.87 3.83 31.97
CA GLN A 129 16.80 5.29 32.00
C GLN A 129 16.14 5.83 30.74
N SER A 130 15.35 6.88 30.90
CA SER A 130 14.89 7.76 29.83
C SER A 130 16.06 8.65 29.37
N ILE A 131 16.40 8.48 28.09
CA ILE A 131 17.42 9.23 27.36
C ILE A 131 16.72 10.21 26.43
N HIS A 132 16.91 11.50 26.68
CA HIS A 132 16.23 12.57 25.96
C HIS A 132 17.08 13.00 24.78
N ILE A 133 16.52 13.04 23.57
CA ILE A 133 17.23 13.41 22.36
C ILE A 133 16.93 14.87 22.04
N ILE A 134 17.97 15.69 21.96
CA ILE A 134 17.89 17.14 21.65
C ILE A 134 18.88 17.51 20.54
N LYS A 135 18.62 18.60 19.81
CA LYS A 135 19.47 19.05 18.69
C LYS A 135 20.65 19.94 19.11
N LYS A 136 20.55 20.59 20.27
CA LYS A 136 21.58 21.47 20.84
C LYS A 136 21.60 21.32 22.35
N LEU A 137 22.77 21.50 22.96
CA LEU A 137 22.87 21.66 24.41
C LEU A 137 22.45 23.08 24.82
N PRO A 138 22.02 23.28 26.08
CA PRO A 138 21.82 24.62 26.64
C PRO A 138 23.14 25.39 26.72
N LYS A 139 23.03 26.72 26.80
CA LYS A 139 24.15 27.65 27.00
C LYS A 139 24.87 27.35 28.31
N ASP A 140 24.10 27.07 29.36
CA ASP A 140 24.60 26.60 30.66
C ASP A 140 24.06 25.19 30.94
N ILE A 141 24.94 24.20 30.86
CA ILE A 141 24.60 22.79 31.10
C ILE A 141 24.35 22.48 32.57
N THR A 142 24.77 23.37 33.48
CA THR A 142 24.67 23.20 34.93
C THR A 142 23.43 23.87 35.54
N ALA A 143 22.71 24.66 34.74
CA ALA A 143 21.51 25.36 35.17
C ALA A 143 20.33 24.42 35.45
N ASP A 144 19.46 24.85 36.35
CA ASP A 144 18.19 24.20 36.65
C ASP A 144 17.26 24.31 35.43
N LEU A 145 16.42 23.31 35.20
CA LEU A 145 15.45 23.30 34.11
C LEU A 145 14.09 22.78 34.56
N HIS A 146 13.05 23.22 33.89
CA HIS A 146 11.71 22.64 33.97
C HIS A 146 11.48 21.75 32.74
N ALA A 147 11.28 20.46 32.98
CA ALA A 147 11.07 19.45 31.95
C ALA A 147 9.56 19.29 31.71
N GLU A 148 9.07 19.60 30.51
CA GLU A 148 7.64 19.55 30.16
C GLU A 148 7.41 18.63 28.97
N VAL A 149 6.52 17.64 29.11
CA VAL A 149 6.10 16.84 27.95
C VAL A 149 5.08 17.57 27.08
N ASP A 150 4.99 17.14 25.84
CA ASP A 150 3.87 17.47 24.95
C ASP A 150 2.64 16.65 25.38
N THR A 151 1.75 17.28 26.15
CA THR A 151 0.58 16.63 26.75
C THR A 151 -0.35 16.05 25.69
N ASP A 152 -0.56 16.75 24.58
CA ASP A 152 -1.47 16.31 23.51
C ASP A 152 -0.96 15.00 22.88
N LYS A 153 0.36 14.94 22.59
CA LYS A 153 0.98 13.72 22.05
C LYS A 153 0.96 12.57 23.05
N ARG A 154 1.22 12.87 24.32
CA ARG A 154 1.17 11.88 25.40
C ARG A 154 -0.24 11.32 25.57
N GLU A 155 -1.24 12.18 25.60
CA GLU A 155 -2.64 11.78 25.73
C GLU A 155 -3.07 10.90 24.54
N GLY A 156 -2.74 11.29 23.31
CA GLY A 156 -2.97 10.45 22.12
C GLY A 156 -2.32 9.07 22.25
N SER A 157 -1.06 9.02 22.69
CA SER A 157 -0.34 7.76 22.92
C SER A 157 -0.98 6.92 24.03
N ALA A 158 -1.41 7.56 25.13
CA ALA A 158 -2.08 6.90 26.24
C ALA A 158 -3.45 6.33 25.85
N CYS A 159 -4.21 7.06 25.03
CA CYS A 159 -5.47 6.60 24.46
C CYS A 159 -5.27 5.35 23.60
N ASN A 160 -4.31 5.40 22.68
CA ASN A 160 -3.95 4.28 21.81
C ASN A 160 -3.37 3.09 22.60
N HIS A 161 -2.61 3.33 23.66
CA HIS A 161 -2.06 2.27 24.51
C HIS A 161 -3.16 1.55 25.27
N THR A 162 -4.04 2.28 25.96
CA THR A 162 -5.17 1.65 26.65
C THR A 162 -6.11 0.95 25.68
N ALA A 163 -6.37 1.53 24.50
CA ALA A 163 -7.16 0.87 23.47
C ALA A 163 -6.52 -0.43 22.97
N THR A 164 -5.19 -0.53 22.97
CA THR A 164 -4.47 -1.77 22.65
C THR A 164 -4.78 -2.89 23.65
N HIS A 165 -4.84 -2.59 24.96
CA HIS A 165 -5.23 -3.56 25.98
C HIS A 165 -6.69 -4.03 25.82
N LEU A 166 -7.59 -3.09 25.50
CA LEU A 166 -8.99 -3.40 25.24
C LEU A 166 -9.16 -4.25 23.98
N LEU A 167 -8.34 -3.97 22.95
CA LEU A 167 -8.30 -4.72 21.70
C LEU A 167 -7.81 -6.15 21.90
N ASP A 168 -6.71 -6.36 22.63
CA ASP A 168 -6.20 -7.70 22.94
C ASP A 168 -7.27 -8.55 23.65
N TYR A 169 -7.88 -7.98 24.70
CA TYR A 169 -9.00 -8.63 25.39
C TYR A 169 -10.15 -8.96 24.44
N ALA A 170 -10.60 -8.00 23.63
CA ALA A 170 -11.71 -8.22 22.70
C ALA A 170 -11.38 -9.26 21.61
N LEU A 171 -10.14 -9.32 21.13
CA LEU A 171 -9.69 -10.33 20.17
C LEU A 171 -9.77 -11.73 20.79
N LYS A 172 -9.29 -11.92 22.02
CA LYS A 172 -9.41 -13.21 22.74
C LYS A 172 -10.86 -13.65 22.89
N GLN A 173 -11.77 -12.73 23.19
CA GLN A 173 -13.19 -13.05 23.35
C GLN A 173 -13.89 -13.42 22.03
N VAL A 174 -13.47 -12.86 20.89
CA VAL A 174 -14.11 -13.09 19.58
C VAL A 174 -13.45 -14.22 18.80
N LEU A 175 -12.12 -14.31 18.86
CA LEU A 175 -11.31 -15.24 18.07
C LEU A 175 -10.83 -16.46 18.87
N GLY A 176 -10.89 -16.40 20.21
CA GLY A 176 -10.51 -17.46 21.13
C GLY A 176 -9.25 -17.13 21.93
N GLU A 177 -9.13 -17.75 23.11
CA GLU A 177 -8.06 -17.53 24.10
C GLU A 177 -6.64 -17.81 23.59
N GLN A 178 -6.49 -18.59 22.52
CA GLN A 178 -5.20 -18.84 21.87
C GLN A 178 -4.63 -17.63 21.11
N THR A 179 -5.40 -16.54 21.02
CA THR A 179 -4.98 -15.29 20.41
C THR A 179 -4.04 -14.54 21.37
N GLU A 180 -2.82 -14.29 20.92
CA GLU A 180 -1.71 -13.72 21.65
C GLU A 180 -1.05 -12.64 20.81
N GLN A 181 -0.62 -11.57 21.48
CA GLN A 181 0.18 -10.52 20.88
C GLN A 181 1.51 -11.07 20.33
N ARG A 182 1.89 -10.60 19.14
CA ARG A 182 3.16 -10.84 18.46
C ARG A 182 3.96 -9.56 18.18
N GLY A 183 3.34 -8.40 18.39
CA GLY A 183 3.95 -7.09 18.19
C GLY A 183 2.97 -5.97 18.51
N SER A 184 3.50 -4.82 18.93
CA SER A 184 2.71 -3.62 19.21
C SER A 184 3.51 -2.39 18.80
N TYR A 185 2.81 -1.39 18.26
CA TYR A 185 3.31 -0.05 18.00
C TYR A 185 2.21 0.95 18.32
N VAL A 186 2.52 1.95 19.14
CA VAL A 186 1.58 2.94 19.63
C VAL A 186 2.25 4.31 19.59
N ASP A 187 1.70 5.23 18.80
CA ASP A 187 2.04 6.64 18.81
C ASP A 187 0.81 7.52 19.09
N GLU A 188 0.95 8.84 18.98
CA GLU A 188 -0.13 9.78 19.25
C GLU A 188 -1.31 9.69 18.28
N LYS A 189 -1.16 9.04 17.11
CA LYS A 189 -2.16 8.99 16.04
C LYS A 189 -2.70 7.60 15.76
N ILE A 190 -1.87 6.57 15.90
CA ILE A 190 -2.19 5.20 15.47
C ILE A 190 -1.72 4.17 16.48
N LEU A 191 -2.50 3.08 16.60
CA LEU A 191 -2.03 1.83 17.16
C LEU A 191 -1.98 0.74 16.09
N ARG A 192 -0.96 -0.10 16.19
CA ARG A 192 -0.80 -1.32 15.40
C ARG A 192 -0.63 -2.49 16.35
N PHE A 193 -1.43 -3.51 16.16
CA PHE A 193 -1.45 -4.69 17.01
C PHE A 193 -1.32 -5.94 16.17
N ASP A 194 -0.22 -6.67 16.39
CA ASP A 194 0.05 -7.93 15.72
C ASP A 194 -0.34 -9.08 16.64
N PHE A 195 -1.02 -10.08 16.10
CA PHE A 195 -1.49 -11.24 16.85
C PHE A 195 -1.39 -12.52 16.02
N ASN A 196 -1.29 -13.67 16.68
CA ASN A 196 -1.34 -14.96 15.97
C ASN A 196 -2.77 -15.33 15.57
N TYR A 197 -3.00 -15.48 14.26
CA TYR A 197 -4.23 -16.02 13.73
C TYR A 197 -4.01 -16.52 12.30
N PHE A 198 -4.37 -17.78 12.01
CA PHE A 198 -4.00 -18.44 10.75
C PHE A 198 -4.83 -18.02 9.53
N GLN A 199 -6.01 -17.46 9.75
CA GLN A 199 -6.97 -17.16 8.68
C GLN A 199 -7.33 -15.69 8.66
N LYS A 200 -7.97 -15.24 7.58
CA LYS A 200 -8.53 -13.89 7.55
C LYS A 200 -9.71 -13.78 8.52
N VAL A 201 -9.59 -12.90 9.51
CA VAL A 201 -10.67 -12.44 10.40
C VAL A 201 -11.72 -11.79 9.52
N SER A 202 -12.96 -12.27 9.67
CA SER A 202 -14.06 -11.81 8.83
C SER A 202 -14.46 -10.37 9.17
N PRO A 203 -15.07 -9.63 8.23
CA PRO A 203 -15.62 -8.31 8.49
C PRO A 203 -16.59 -8.27 9.68
N GLU A 204 -17.37 -9.34 9.89
CA GLU A 204 -18.30 -9.49 11.01
C GLU A 204 -17.57 -9.63 12.34
N GLN A 205 -16.51 -10.45 12.39
CA GLN A 205 -15.67 -10.61 13.58
C GLN A 205 -14.94 -9.30 13.93
N LEU A 206 -14.36 -8.62 12.94
CA LEU A 206 -13.74 -7.30 13.15
C LEU A 206 -14.74 -6.29 13.73
N ARG A 207 -15.97 -6.29 13.19
CA ARG A 207 -17.05 -5.43 13.70
C ARG A 207 -17.47 -5.80 15.12
N GLN A 208 -17.44 -7.09 15.47
CA GLN A 208 -17.72 -7.54 16.83
C GLN A 208 -16.64 -7.07 17.81
N VAL A 209 -15.36 -7.22 17.46
CA VAL A 209 -14.21 -6.71 18.22
C VAL A 209 -14.33 -5.20 18.45
N GLU A 210 -14.50 -4.42 17.37
CA GLU A 210 -14.66 -2.96 17.44
C GLU A 210 -15.83 -2.55 18.34
N ARG A 211 -16.97 -3.25 18.27
CA ARG A 211 -18.14 -2.99 19.13
C ARG A 211 -17.87 -3.31 20.60
N MET A 212 -17.09 -4.36 20.89
CA MET A 212 -16.72 -4.72 22.25
C MET A 212 -15.81 -3.67 22.87
N VAL A 213 -14.75 -3.26 22.16
CA VAL A 213 -13.84 -2.19 22.62
C VAL A 213 -14.62 -0.91 22.90
N ASN A 214 -15.41 -0.44 21.92
CA ASN A 214 -16.22 0.77 22.11
C ASN A 214 -17.28 0.65 23.22
N LYS A 215 -17.78 -0.55 23.51
CA LYS A 215 -18.67 -0.78 24.65
C LYS A 215 -17.94 -0.64 25.98
N MET A 216 -16.67 -1.06 26.06
CA MET A 216 -15.84 -0.86 27.25
C MET A 216 -15.44 0.61 27.42
N ILE A 217 -15.15 1.30 26.32
CA ILE A 217 -14.91 2.75 26.32
C ILE A 217 -16.10 3.51 26.92
N ARG A 218 -17.31 3.27 26.40
CA ARG A 218 -18.55 3.92 26.91
C ARG A 218 -18.92 3.58 28.36
N LYS A 219 -18.32 2.54 28.95
CA LYS A 219 -18.50 2.22 30.37
C LYS A 219 -17.65 3.09 31.29
N ASP A 220 -16.70 3.84 30.73
CA ASP A 220 -15.78 4.70 31.46
C ASP A 220 -15.12 4.00 32.66
N ILE A 221 -14.49 2.85 32.36
CA ILE A 221 -13.91 1.97 33.36
C ILE A 221 -12.65 2.66 33.90
N PRO A 222 -12.53 2.91 35.23
CA PRO A 222 -11.37 3.56 35.80
C PRO A 222 -10.11 2.69 35.69
N LEU A 223 -8.96 3.35 35.62
CA LEU A 223 -7.66 2.72 35.75
C LEU A 223 -7.51 2.14 37.14
N ASP A 224 -7.23 0.84 37.19
CA ASP A 224 -6.83 0.13 38.40
C ASP A 224 -5.37 -0.29 38.26
N GLU A 225 -4.50 0.39 39.02
CA GLU A 225 -3.06 0.33 38.89
C GLU A 225 -2.40 -0.20 40.17
N HIS A 226 -1.54 -1.19 40.02
CA HIS A 226 -0.70 -1.69 41.11
C HIS A 226 0.77 -1.62 40.70
N ARG A 227 1.50 -0.67 41.29
CA ARG A 227 2.96 -0.51 41.11
C ARG A 227 3.70 -1.44 42.06
N ASP A 228 4.87 -1.93 41.64
CA ASP A 228 5.77 -2.76 42.46
C ASP A 228 5.17 -4.08 42.98
N THR A 229 4.27 -4.69 42.22
CA THR A 229 3.54 -5.91 42.60
C THR A 229 4.41 -7.14 42.34
N PRO A 230 4.59 -8.06 43.31
CA PRO A 230 5.27 -9.33 43.07
C PRO A 230 4.58 -10.13 41.95
N ILE A 231 5.34 -10.74 41.05
CA ILE A 231 4.79 -11.47 39.88
C ILE A 231 3.69 -12.48 40.27
N GLU A 232 3.88 -13.21 41.36
CA GLU A 232 2.92 -14.24 41.80
C GLU A 232 1.60 -13.66 42.31
N GLU A 233 1.63 -12.44 42.86
CA GLU A 233 0.43 -11.71 43.25
C GLU A 233 -0.24 -11.09 42.00
N ALA A 234 0.56 -10.55 41.09
CA ALA A 234 0.10 -9.98 39.84
C ALA A 234 -0.67 -11.02 38.98
N LYS A 235 -0.18 -12.26 38.90
CA LYS A 235 -0.90 -13.37 38.22
C LYS A 235 -2.25 -13.69 38.86
N LYS A 236 -2.37 -13.57 40.19
CA LYS A 236 -3.65 -13.81 40.90
C LYS A 236 -4.69 -12.73 40.62
N LEU A 237 -4.26 -11.53 40.23
CA LEU A 237 -5.14 -10.45 39.77
C LEU A 237 -5.67 -10.68 38.35
N GLY A 238 -5.29 -11.79 37.70
CA GLY A 238 -5.68 -12.12 36.33
C GLY A 238 -4.85 -11.41 35.27
N ALA A 239 -3.75 -10.77 35.67
CA ALA A 239 -2.89 -10.05 34.74
C ALA A 239 -2.06 -11.01 33.89
N VAL A 240 -2.08 -10.78 32.57
CA VAL A 240 -1.31 -11.58 31.61
C VAL A 240 0.04 -10.91 31.32
N ALA A 241 1.06 -11.75 31.12
CA ALA A 241 2.36 -11.29 30.66
C ALA A 241 2.34 -11.09 29.14
N LEU A 242 2.93 -9.99 28.67
CA LEU A 242 3.15 -9.76 27.24
C LEU A 242 4.14 -10.78 26.69
N PHE A 243 3.86 -11.28 25.49
CA PHE A 243 4.72 -12.25 24.81
C PHE A 243 6.11 -11.68 24.49
N GLY A 244 7.15 -12.44 24.81
CA GLY A 244 8.55 -12.09 24.50
C GLY A 244 9.24 -11.17 25.50
N GLU A 245 8.51 -10.61 26.46
CA GLU A 245 9.07 -9.72 27.49
C GLU A 245 9.66 -10.49 28.69
N LYS A 246 10.74 -9.96 29.26
CA LYS A 246 11.34 -10.46 30.50
C LYS A 246 11.02 -9.52 31.64
N TYR A 247 10.45 -10.06 32.71
CA TYR A 247 10.05 -9.30 33.89
C TYR A 247 10.99 -9.58 35.06
N GLY A 248 11.26 -8.57 35.88
CA GLY A 248 11.93 -8.72 37.18
C GLY A 248 10.96 -9.22 38.26
N ASP A 249 11.41 -9.34 39.51
CA ASP A 249 10.62 -9.91 40.60
C ASP A 249 9.33 -9.13 40.92
N LYS A 250 9.32 -7.84 40.57
CA LYS A 250 8.19 -6.92 40.71
C LYS A 250 7.78 -6.35 39.36
N VAL A 251 6.48 -6.20 39.16
CA VAL A 251 5.86 -5.70 37.93
C VAL A 251 4.82 -4.62 38.24
N ARG A 252 4.53 -3.81 37.24
CA ARG A 252 3.39 -2.90 37.25
C ARG A 252 2.21 -3.58 36.57
N VAL A 253 1.08 -3.64 37.26
CA VAL A 253 -0.18 -4.18 36.73
C VAL A 253 -1.09 -3.03 36.35
N VAL A 254 -1.58 -3.06 35.13
CA VAL A 254 -2.58 -2.12 34.61
C VAL A 254 -3.85 -2.89 34.29
N ARG A 255 -4.97 -2.47 34.88
CA ARG A 255 -6.26 -3.12 34.70
C ARG A 255 -7.36 -2.12 34.34
N PHE A 256 -8.14 -2.49 33.32
CA PHE A 256 -9.38 -1.84 32.92
C PHE A 256 -10.50 -2.89 32.84
N GLY A 257 -11.14 -3.13 34.00
CA GLY A 257 -12.19 -4.14 34.11
C GLY A 257 -11.63 -5.55 33.87
N PRO A 258 -12.11 -6.30 32.86
CA PRO A 258 -11.61 -7.65 32.58
C PRO A 258 -10.27 -7.68 31.82
N SER A 259 -9.79 -6.56 31.28
CA SER A 259 -8.46 -6.47 30.66
C SER A 259 -7.44 -6.13 31.75
N ALA A 260 -6.45 -7.00 31.96
CA ALA A 260 -5.40 -6.84 32.97
C ALA A 260 -4.07 -7.37 32.45
N GLU A 261 -3.02 -6.55 32.48
CA GLU A 261 -1.74 -6.84 31.84
C GLU A 261 -0.56 -6.31 32.66
N PHE A 262 0.61 -6.94 32.50
CA PHE A 262 1.87 -6.34 32.96
C PHE A 262 2.29 -5.26 31.97
N CYS A 263 2.18 -3.99 32.36
CA CYS A 263 2.48 -2.89 31.48
C CYS A 263 3.14 -1.71 32.20
N GLY A 264 4.27 -1.26 31.64
CA GLY A 264 4.99 -0.09 32.10
C GLY A 264 4.61 1.21 31.39
N GLY A 265 3.67 1.18 30.44
CA GLY A 265 3.32 2.33 29.60
C GLY A 265 2.49 3.40 30.27
N ILE A 266 2.30 4.51 29.56
CA ILE A 266 1.37 5.58 29.96
C ILE A 266 -0.04 5.19 29.51
N HIS A 267 -1.01 5.37 30.42
CA HIS A 267 -2.41 4.99 30.20
C HIS A 267 -3.34 6.12 30.59
N VAL A 268 -4.51 6.16 29.95
CA VAL A 268 -5.59 7.04 30.36
C VAL A 268 -6.12 6.70 31.76
N LYS A 269 -6.68 7.70 32.46
CA LYS A 269 -7.23 7.53 33.82
C LYS A 269 -8.53 6.72 33.84
N SER A 270 -9.27 6.69 32.75
CA SER A 270 -10.42 5.81 32.54
C SER A 270 -10.68 5.61 31.05
N THR A 271 -11.35 4.51 30.69
CA THR A 271 -11.54 4.15 29.28
C THR A 271 -12.37 5.16 28.48
N GLY A 272 -13.16 6.02 29.14
CA GLY A 272 -13.93 7.07 28.46
C GLY A 272 -13.07 8.13 27.79
N HIS A 273 -11.85 8.37 28.28
CA HIS A 273 -10.90 9.31 27.68
C HIS A 273 -10.44 8.91 26.28
N ILE A 274 -10.56 7.63 25.90
CA ILE A 274 -10.20 7.14 24.56
C ILE A 274 -11.11 7.74 23.47
N GLY A 275 -12.32 8.15 23.84
CA GLY A 275 -13.30 8.69 22.90
C GLY A 275 -13.93 7.60 22.02
N PHE A 276 -13.46 7.46 20.78
CA PHE A 276 -13.95 6.46 19.83
C PHE A 276 -12.81 5.60 19.31
N PHE A 277 -13.02 4.29 19.21
CA PHE A 277 -12.04 3.36 18.64
C PHE A 277 -12.51 2.87 17.26
N LYS A 278 -11.64 2.97 16.26
CA LYS A 278 -11.95 2.56 14.88
C LYS A 278 -10.87 1.67 14.31
N ILE A 279 -11.23 0.45 13.88
CA ILE A 279 -10.34 -0.39 13.07
C ILE A 279 -10.36 0.16 11.64
N ILE A 280 -9.18 0.52 11.13
CA ILE A 280 -9.02 1.07 9.77
C ILE A 280 -8.57 0.01 8.77
N SER A 281 -7.77 -0.95 9.22
CA SER A 281 -7.28 -2.01 8.36
C SER A 281 -6.98 -3.28 9.14
N GLU A 282 -6.96 -4.35 8.38
CA GLU A 282 -6.52 -5.64 8.84
C GLU A 282 -5.74 -6.30 7.69
N SER A 283 -4.52 -6.78 7.96
CA SER A 283 -3.69 -7.49 6.97
C SER A 283 -2.85 -8.64 7.56
N SER A 284 -2.41 -9.56 6.69
CA SER A 284 -1.40 -10.59 7.04
C SER A 284 0.01 -10.00 6.97
N VAL A 285 0.82 -10.20 8.01
CA VAL A 285 2.21 -9.71 8.08
C VAL A 285 3.23 -10.83 7.90
N ALA A 286 2.90 -12.05 8.32
CA ALA A 286 3.67 -13.28 8.11
C ALA A 286 2.71 -14.48 8.22
N ALA A 287 3.16 -15.71 7.92
CA ALA A 287 2.34 -16.89 8.13
C ALA A 287 1.88 -16.98 9.60
N GLY A 288 0.56 -17.07 9.78
CA GLY A 288 -0.05 -17.14 11.10
C GLY A 288 -0.01 -15.85 11.92
N ILE A 289 0.45 -14.71 11.37
CA ILE A 289 0.51 -13.41 12.07
C ILE A 289 -0.27 -12.36 11.30
N ARG A 290 -1.17 -11.68 12.01
CA ARG A 290 -2.10 -10.70 11.45
C ARG A 290 -1.96 -9.40 12.21
N ARG A 291 -2.19 -8.28 11.50
CA ARG A 291 -2.09 -6.92 12.03
C ARG A 291 -3.43 -6.23 11.94
N ILE A 292 -3.86 -5.63 13.03
CA ILE A 292 -4.89 -4.60 13.05
C ILE A 292 -4.21 -3.25 13.17
N GLU A 293 -4.62 -2.31 12.33
CA GLU A 293 -4.34 -0.90 12.55
C GLU A 293 -5.65 -0.21 12.95
N ALA A 294 -5.58 0.63 13.97
CA ALA A 294 -6.73 1.33 14.52
C ALA A 294 -6.39 2.74 14.97
N LEU A 295 -7.42 3.58 15.04
CA LEU A 295 -7.37 4.97 15.46
C LEU A 295 -8.21 5.16 16.73
N THR A 296 -7.81 6.12 17.56
CA THR A 296 -8.59 6.58 18.72
C THR A 296 -8.75 8.10 18.75
N GLY A 297 -9.64 8.61 19.60
CA GLY A 297 -9.81 10.04 19.84
C GLY A 297 -9.98 10.88 18.58
N GLU A 298 -9.31 12.03 18.54
CA GLU A 298 -9.31 12.97 17.41
C GLU A 298 -8.91 12.32 16.08
N ALA A 299 -7.90 11.44 16.08
CA ALA A 299 -7.48 10.76 14.85
C ALA A 299 -8.59 9.87 14.27
N ALA A 300 -9.41 9.26 15.12
CA ALA A 300 -10.57 8.50 14.67
C ALA A 300 -11.70 9.41 14.13
N GLU A 301 -11.89 10.59 14.71
CA GLU A 301 -12.85 11.59 14.23
C GLU A 301 -12.47 12.11 12.84
N GLU A 302 -11.22 12.54 12.66
CA GLU A 302 -10.68 12.96 11.37
C GLU A 302 -10.80 11.87 10.31
N GLY A 303 -10.48 10.62 10.66
CA GLY A 303 -10.67 9.48 9.77
C GLY A 303 -12.13 9.23 9.34
N ILE A 304 -13.11 9.61 10.17
CA ILE A 304 -14.53 9.55 9.80
C ILE A 304 -14.91 10.70 8.87
N TYR A 305 -14.41 11.91 9.12
CA TYR A 305 -14.62 13.05 8.24
C TYR A 305 -14.06 12.80 6.85
N ASP A 306 -12.86 12.25 6.73
CA ASP A 306 -12.25 11.87 5.44
C ASP A 306 -13.14 10.89 4.64
N VAL A 307 -13.71 9.89 5.33
CA VAL A 307 -14.64 8.94 4.70
C VAL A 307 -15.94 9.63 4.27
N GLN A 308 -16.47 10.51 5.11
CA GLN A 308 -17.69 11.26 4.82
C GLN A 308 -17.49 12.19 3.62
N ASP A 309 -16.43 12.98 3.61
CA ASP A 309 -16.10 13.91 2.52
C ASP A 309 -15.88 13.17 1.21
N THR A 310 -15.22 12.01 1.26
CA THR A 310 -15.06 11.13 0.09
C THR A 310 -16.42 10.64 -0.42
N LEU A 311 -17.31 10.19 0.47
CA LEU A 311 -18.64 9.73 0.09
C LEU A 311 -19.49 10.87 -0.50
N ASP A 312 -19.46 12.06 0.09
CA ASP A 312 -20.20 13.22 -0.38
C ASP A 312 -19.64 13.73 -1.72
N ALA A 313 -18.33 13.71 -1.92
CA ALA A 313 -17.71 14.02 -3.22
C ALA A 313 -18.17 13.04 -4.31
N ILE A 314 -18.16 11.73 -4.04
CA ILE A 314 -18.66 10.72 -4.98
C ILE A 314 -20.15 10.94 -5.24
N LYS A 315 -20.95 11.19 -4.20
CA LYS A 315 -22.38 11.44 -4.34
C LYS A 315 -22.67 12.67 -5.21
N GLY A 316 -21.83 13.70 -5.11
CA GLY A 316 -21.86 14.88 -5.97
C GLY A 316 -21.65 14.56 -7.45
N MET A 317 -20.75 13.62 -7.79
CA MET A 317 -20.53 13.15 -9.16
C MET A 317 -21.77 12.47 -9.76
N PHE A 318 -22.63 11.89 -8.92
CA PHE A 318 -23.89 11.22 -9.30
C PHE A 318 -25.13 12.08 -9.02
N ASN A 319 -25.02 13.41 -9.12
CA ASN A 319 -26.12 14.37 -8.94
C ASN A 319 -26.87 14.20 -7.61
N ASN A 320 -26.15 13.89 -6.55
CA ASN A 320 -26.71 13.69 -5.21
C ASN A 320 -27.78 12.58 -5.15
N ALA A 321 -27.60 11.50 -5.90
CA ALA A 321 -28.51 10.37 -5.91
C ALA A 321 -28.86 9.88 -4.49
N LYS A 322 -30.15 9.63 -4.24
CA LYS A 322 -30.63 9.08 -2.96
C LYS A 322 -30.08 7.69 -2.69
N ASP A 323 -29.94 6.90 -3.74
CA ASP A 323 -29.35 5.55 -3.71
C ASP A 323 -28.08 5.56 -4.57
N LEU A 324 -26.97 5.90 -3.92
CA LEU A 324 -25.67 6.02 -4.58
C LEU A 324 -25.22 4.71 -5.22
N GLY A 325 -25.46 3.58 -4.53
CA GLY A 325 -25.09 2.26 -5.04
C GLY A 325 -25.82 1.91 -6.34
N LYS A 326 -27.14 2.15 -6.41
CA LYS A 326 -27.88 1.94 -7.66
C LYS A 326 -27.47 2.90 -8.77
N ALA A 327 -27.16 4.16 -8.44
CA ALA A 327 -26.69 5.13 -9.44
C ALA A 327 -25.37 4.68 -10.08
N ILE A 328 -24.41 4.25 -9.25
CA ILE A 328 -23.12 3.70 -9.71
C ILE A 328 -23.35 2.45 -10.56
N GLN A 329 -24.15 1.49 -10.10
CA GLN A 329 -24.41 0.26 -10.83
C GLN A 329 -25.05 0.55 -12.21
N LYS A 330 -26.03 1.45 -12.25
CA LYS A 330 -26.66 1.88 -13.50
C LYS A 330 -25.64 2.47 -14.47
N SER A 331 -24.74 3.34 -14.01
CA SER A 331 -23.70 3.92 -14.87
C SER A 331 -22.70 2.89 -15.38
N ILE A 332 -22.37 1.87 -14.58
CA ILE A 332 -21.54 0.73 -15.03
C ILE A 332 -22.26 -0.05 -16.14
N ASP A 333 -23.53 -0.37 -15.92
CA ASP A 333 -24.34 -1.13 -16.88
C ASP A 333 -24.55 -0.36 -18.19
N GLU A 334 -24.81 0.96 -18.10
CA GLU A 334 -24.93 1.85 -19.26
C GLU A 334 -23.62 1.94 -20.05
N ASN A 335 -22.47 2.08 -19.37
CA ASN A 335 -21.16 2.12 -20.04
C ASN A 335 -20.87 0.80 -20.77
N SER A 336 -21.15 -0.34 -20.13
CA SER A 336 -21.05 -1.66 -20.76
C SER A 336 -21.99 -1.79 -21.98
N GLY A 337 -23.23 -1.29 -21.87
CA GLY A 337 -24.19 -1.25 -22.96
C GLY A 337 -23.74 -0.37 -24.12
N LEU A 338 -23.23 0.83 -23.85
CA LEU A 338 -22.70 1.75 -24.85
C LEU A 338 -21.50 1.16 -25.59
N ARG A 339 -20.58 0.49 -24.88
CA ARG A 339 -19.44 -0.21 -25.52
C ARG A 339 -19.91 -1.26 -26.52
N LYS A 340 -20.91 -2.08 -26.16
CA LYS A 340 -21.50 -3.06 -27.06
C LYS A 340 -22.17 -2.41 -28.27
N GLN A 341 -22.88 -1.29 -28.08
CA GLN A 341 -23.49 -0.56 -29.19
C GLN A 341 -22.43 0.02 -30.14
N VAL A 342 -21.32 0.55 -29.62
CA VAL A 342 -20.18 1.02 -30.43
C VAL A 342 -19.61 -0.12 -31.28
N GLU A 343 -19.37 -1.29 -30.68
CA GLU A 343 -18.90 -2.47 -31.42
C GLU A 343 -19.89 -2.90 -32.51
N GLN A 344 -21.19 -2.90 -32.23
CA GLN A 344 -22.23 -3.21 -33.20
C GLN A 344 -22.26 -2.21 -34.37
N PHE A 345 -22.17 -0.91 -34.09
CA PHE A 345 -22.11 0.12 -35.14
C PHE A 345 -20.84 0.01 -35.97
N GLN A 346 -19.69 -0.24 -35.35
CA GLN A 346 -18.45 -0.50 -36.07
C GLN A 346 -18.58 -1.70 -37.01
N ALA A 347 -19.17 -2.81 -36.53
CA ALA A 347 -19.40 -4.00 -37.36
C ALA A 347 -20.34 -3.71 -38.54
N GLN A 348 -21.38 -2.88 -38.35
CA GLN A 348 -22.27 -2.45 -39.43
C GLN A 348 -21.56 -1.57 -40.47
N VAL A 349 -20.73 -0.62 -40.03
CA VAL A 349 -19.92 0.23 -40.93
C VAL A 349 -18.95 -0.63 -41.76
N VAL A 350 -18.28 -1.59 -41.13
CA VAL A 350 -17.42 -2.56 -41.84
C VAL A 350 -18.22 -3.35 -42.86
N GLN A 351 -19.44 -3.81 -42.50
CA GLN A 351 -20.30 -4.55 -43.42
C GLN A 351 -20.74 -3.71 -44.63
N GLN A 352 -21.12 -2.45 -44.42
CA GLN A 352 -21.50 -1.54 -45.50
C GLN A 352 -20.32 -1.25 -46.42
N MET A 353 -19.12 -1.05 -45.85
CA MET A 353 -17.90 -0.87 -46.64
C MET A 353 -17.56 -2.13 -47.46
N CYS A 354 -17.71 -3.33 -46.87
CA CYS A 354 -17.53 -4.59 -47.57
C CYS A 354 -18.44 -4.67 -48.80
N ASN A 355 -19.74 -4.41 -48.62
CA ASN A 355 -20.70 -4.44 -49.73
C ASN A 355 -20.28 -3.44 -50.84
N ARG A 356 -19.96 -2.19 -50.47
CA ARG A 356 -19.53 -1.16 -51.43
C ARG A 356 -18.28 -1.58 -52.23
N LEU A 357 -17.30 -2.19 -51.58
CA LEU A 357 -16.05 -2.60 -52.23
C LEU A 357 -16.25 -3.82 -53.14
N VAL A 358 -17.10 -4.77 -52.74
CA VAL A 358 -17.46 -5.93 -53.55
C VAL A 358 -18.27 -5.50 -54.78
N ASP A 359 -19.24 -4.59 -54.62
CA ASP A 359 -20.07 -4.09 -55.73
C ASP A 359 -19.26 -3.30 -56.77
N ASN A 360 -18.11 -2.72 -56.38
CA ASN A 360 -17.20 -1.97 -57.26
C ASN A 360 -15.90 -2.73 -57.58
N VAL A 361 -15.91 -4.06 -57.45
CA VAL A 361 -14.72 -4.88 -57.74
C VAL A 361 -14.30 -4.71 -59.20
N LYS A 362 -12.99 -4.60 -59.43
CA LYS A 362 -12.42 -4.54 -60.78
C LYS A 362 -11.90 -5.91 -61.18
N GLU A 363 -12.14 -6.31 -62.42
CA GLU A 363 -11.59 -7.55 -62.97
C GLU A 363 -10.44 -7.24 -63.92
N ILE A 364 -9.30 -7.89 -63.72
CA ILE A 364 -8.08 -7.76 -64.52
C ILE A 364 -7.63 -9.19 -64.86
N ASN A 365 -7.62 -9.55 -66.14
CA ASN A 365 -7.22 -10.90 -66.60
C ASN A 365 -7.93 -12.07 -65.89
N GLY A 366 -9.21 -11.89 -65.52
CA GLY A 366 -9.98 -12.90 -64.77
C GLY A 366 -9.82 -12.82 -63.24
N ILE A 367 -8.97 -11.93 -62.73
CA ILE A 367 -8.68 -11.75 -61.31
C ILE A 367 -9.45 -10.55 -60.77
N LYS A 368 -10.14 -10.75 -59.65
CA LYS A 368 -10.92 -9.74 -58.94
C LYS A 368 -10.01 -8.95 -57.99
N VAL A 369 -9.81 -7.68 -58.31
CA VAL A 369 -8.94 -6.77 -57.58
C VAL A 369 -9.77 -5.73 -56.83
N ILE A 370 -9.57 -5.70 -55.51
CA ILE A 370 -10.12 -4.66 -54.63
C ILE A 370 -8.96 -3.88 -54.04
N LYS A 371 -8.96 -2.56 -54.24
CA LYS A 371 -8.05 -1.65 -53.55
C LYS A 371 -8.79 -0.45 -52.98
N ALA A 372 -8.50 -0.11 -51.73
CA ALA A 372 -9.10 1.05 -51.08
C ALA A 372 -8.28 1.53 -49.89
N ILE A 373 -8.47 2.81 -49.52
CA ILE A 373 -8.08 3.33 -48.21
C ILE A 373 -9.35 3.56 -47.40
N VAL A 374 -9.38 3.03 -46.18
CA VAL A 374 -10.53 3.13 -45.26
C VAL A 374 -10.13 3.78 -43.94
N PRO A 375 -11.02 4.57 -43.32
CA PRO A 375 -10.74 5.24 -42.05
C PRO A 375 -10.98 4.28 -40.86
N PHE A 376 -10.40 3.07 -40.91
CA PHE A 376 -10.62 2.01 -39.93
C PHE A 376 -9.38 1.75 -39.08
N GLU A 377 -9.60 1.25 -37.86
CA GLU A 377 -8.54 0.66 -37.06
C GLU A 377 -8.16 -0.73 -37.61
N ALA A 378 -7.00 -1.23 -37.17
CA ALA A 378 -6.43 -2.49 -37.66
C ALA A 378 -7.40 -3.69 -37.56
N ASN A 379 -8.14 -3.82 -36.47
CA ASN A 379 -9.10 -4.91 -36.29
C ASN A 379 -10.28 -4.81 -37.28
N SER A 380 -10.87 -3.62 -37.43
CA SER A 380 -11.96 -3.40 -38.39
C SER A 380 -11.50 -3.54 -39.85
N ALA A 381 -10.27 -3.14 -40.17
CA ALA A 381 -9.67 -3.34 -41.49
C ALA A 381 -9.39 -4.82 -41.78
N LYS A 382 -8.93 -5.57 -40.77
CA LYS A 382 -8.81 -7.03 -40.84
C LYS A 382 -10.18 -7.66 -41.09
N ASP A 383 -11.18 -7.36 -40.28
CA ASP A 383 -12.53 -7.90 -40.44
C ASP A 383 -13.12 -7.58 -41.82
N LEU A 384 -12.86 -6.37 -42.34
CA LEU A 384 -13.25 -5.98 -43.69
C LEU A 384 -12.68 -6.93 -44.75
N VAL A 385 -11.36 -7.18 -44.74
CA VAL A 385 -10.75 -8.02 -45.78
C VAL A 385 -11.17 -9.50 -45.68
N PHE A 386 -11.41 -10.01 -44.47
CA PHE A 386 -11.96 -11.36 -44.28
C PHE A 386 -13.41 -11.47 -44.78
N LYS A 387 -14.27 -10.48 -44.52
CA LYS A 387 -15.62 -10.46 -45.09
C LYS A 387 -15.62 -10.34 -46.62
N ILE A 388 -14.68 -9.60 -47.18
CA ILE A 388 -14.50 -9.53 -48.64
C ILE A 388 -14.10 -10.91 -49.20
N ARG A 389 -13.17 -11.61 -48.54
CA ARG A 389 -12.77 -12.99 -48.89
C ARG A 389 -13.95 -13.96 -48.86
N GLU A 390 -14.81 -13.88 -47.86
CA GLU A 390 -16.02 -14.71 -47.78
C GLU A 390 -16.99 -14.47 -48.94
N ARG A 391 -17.09 -13.21 -49.42
CA ARG A 391 -17.95 -12.85 -50.55
C ARG A 391 -17.33 -13.15 -51.91
N ILE A 392 -16.00 -13.21 -51.99
CA ILE A 392 -15.23 -13.49 -53.20
C ILE A 392 -14.22 -14.61 -52.88
N PRO A 393 -14.68 -15.88 -52.93
CA PRO A 393 -13.90 -17.03 -52.47
C PRO A 393 -12.83 -17.50 -53.47
N ASP A 394 -12.78 -16.97 -54.68
CA ASP A 394 -11.80 -17.37 -55.70
C ASP A 394 -11.30 -16.15 -56.48
N HIS A 395 -10.07 -16.25 -57.01
CA HIS A 395 -9.41 -15.24 -57.84
C HIS A 395 -9.40 -13.83 -57.22
N LEU A 396 -9.19 -13.71 -55.90
CA LEU A 396 -9.24 -12.44 -55.17
C LEU A 396 -7.84 -11.91 -54.85
N VAL A 397 -7.60 -10.64 -55.19
CA VAL A 397 -6.54 -9.81 -54.63
C VAL A 397 -7.16 -8.58 -53.98
N CYS A 398 -7.11 -8.52 -52.65
CA CYS A 398 -7.65 -7.43 -51.87
C CYS A 398 -6.54 -6.70 -51.09
N ALA A 399 -6.32 -5.43 -51.42
CA ALA A 399 -5.31 -4.56 -50.83
C ALA A 399 -5.97 -3.36 -50.16
N ILE A 400 -6.00 -3.34 -48.84
CA ILE A 400 -6.61 -2.26 -48.05
C ILE A 400 -5.55 -1.49 -47.29
N GLY A 401 -5.49 -0.19 -47.53
CA GLY A 401 -4.87 0.76 -46.62
C GLY A 401 -5.88 1.17 -45.56
N SER A 402 -5.45 1.32 -44.32
CA SER A 402 -6.29 1.87 -43.29
C SER A 402 -5.55 2.92 -42.47
N ASN A 403 -6.30 3.93 -42.04
CA ASN A 403 -5.78 4.96 -41.16
C ASN A 403 -6.82 5.34 -40.11
N ALA A 404 -6.45 5.12 -38.85
CA ALA A 404 -7.16 5.64 -37.69
C ALA A 404 -6.11 6.26 -36.76
N HIS A 405 -6.36 7.49 -36.31
CA HIS A 405 -5.47 8.21 -35.38
C HIS A 405 -4.01 8.32 -35.87
N ASP A 406 -3.82 8.67 -37.15
CA ASP A 406 -2.50 8.84 -37.79
C ASP A 406 -1.57 7.63 -37.72
N LYS A 407 -2.17 6.43 -37.70
CA LYS A 407 -1.47 5.15 -37.75
C LYS A 407 -1.79 4.47 -39.08
N PRO A 408 -0.97 4.66 -40.12
CA PRO A 408 -1.16 4.00 -41.41
C PRO A 408 -0.88 2.51 -41.28
N MET A 409 -1.82 1.71 -41.77
CA MET A 409 -1.78 0.26 -41.76
C MET A 409 -2.10 -0.27 -43.16
N LEU A 410 -1.53 -1.42 -43.49
CA LEU A 410 -1.79 -2.17 -44.71
C LEU A 410 -2.35 -3.54 -44.33
N SER A 411 -3.38 -3.98 -45.04
CA SER A 411 -3.96 -5.31 -44.96
C SER A 411 -4.06 -5.88 -46.37
N MET A 412 -3.53 -7.08 -46.56
CA MET A 412 -3.61 -7.78 -47.83
C MET A 412 -4.27 -9.13 -47.62
N MET A 413 -5.24 -9.44 -48.47
CA MET A 413 -5.95 -10.70 -48.50
C MET A 413 -5.91 -11.26 -49.92
N LEU A 414 -5.48 -12.51 -50.04
CA LEU A 414 -5.41 -13.29 -51.27
C LEU A 414 -6.34 -14.49 -51.15
N SER A 415 -6.92 -14.91 -52.26
CA SER A 415 -7.58 -16.20 -52.33
C SER A 415 -6.59 -17.37 -52.37
N ASP A 416 -7.05 -18.56 -51.99
CA ASP A 416 -6.18 -19.74 -51.88
C ASP A 416 -5.63 -20.20 -53.24
N ASP A 417 -6.40 -20.00 -54.31
CA ASP A 417 -5.96 -20.17 -55.70
C ASP A 417 -4.92 -19.11 -56.11
N MET A 418 -5.07 -17.86 -55.68
CA MET A 418 -4.05 -16.82 -55.93
C MET A 418 -2.74 -17.13 -55.21
N VAL A 419 -2.78 -17.78 -54.05
CA VAL A 419 -1.58 -18.25 -53.35
C VAL A 419 -0.96 -19.46 -54.04
N SER A 420 -1.78 -20.45 -54.41
CA SER A 420 -1.28 -21.75 -54.89
C SER A 420 -0.91 -21.75 -56.39
N GLU A 421 -1.72 -21.14 -57.25
CA GLU A 421 -1.54 -21.14 -58.71
C GLU A 421 -0.58 -20.04 -59.18
N HIS A 422 -0.60 -18.88 -58.52
CA HIS A 422 0.27 -17.73 -58.85
C HIS A 422 1.49 -17.59 -57.91
N ASN A 423 1.68 -18.54 -56.98
CA ASN A 423 2.79 -18.55 -56.00
C ASN A 423 2.92 -17.22 -55.21
N LEU A 424 1.79 -16.53 -54.99
CA LEU A 424 1.77 -15.26 -54.26
C LEU A 424 1.85 -15.49 -52.75
N ASN A 425 2.37 -14.51 -52.03
CA ASN A 425 2.47 -14.56 -50.57
C ASN A 425 2.20 -13.17 -49.97
N ALA A 426 1.03 -13.01 -49.36
CA ALA A 426 0.60 -11.75 -48.75
C ALA A 426 1.63 -11.23 -47.73
N GLY A 427 2.21 -12.13 -46.92
CA GLY A 427 3.24 -11.78 -45.93
C GLY A 427 4.49 -11.15 -46.53
N LYS A 428 4.97 -11.66 -47.67
CA LYS A 428 6.12 -11.08 -48.39
C LYS A 428 5.76 -9.76 -49.06
N ILE A 429 4.60 -9.70 -49.73
CA ILE A 429 4.15 -8.53 -50.49
C ILE A 429 3.92 -7.34 -49.55
N VAL A 430 3.21 -7.55 -48.44
CA VAL A 430 2.93 -6.51 -47.44
C VAL A 430 4.22 -5.98 -46.82
N ARG A 431 5.21 -6.83 -46.55
CA ARG A 431 6.49 -6.40 -45.99
C ARG A 431 7.25 -5.45 -46.93
N GLU A 432 7.19 -5.69 -48.23
CA GLU A 432 7.81 -4.81 -49.22
C GLU A 432 7.04 -3.48 -49.36
N ALA A 433 5.71 -3.54 -49.48
CA ALA A 433 4.88 -2.33 -49.56
C ALA A 433 4.96 -1.46 -48.29
N ALA A 434 5.09 -2.07 -47.11
CA ALA A 434 5.19 -1.37 -45.83
C ALA A 434 6.40 -0.43 -45.73
N LYS A 435 7.47 -0.66 -46.51
CA LYS A 435 8.63 0.24 -46.53
C LYS A 435 8.25 1.65 -46.96
N LEU A 436 7.24 1.79 -47.82
CA LEU A 436 6.73 3.08 -48.31
C LEU A 436 6.02 3.89 -47.21
N ILE A 437 5.48 3.23 -46.18
CA ILE A 437 4.94 3.88 -44.98
C ILE A 437 5.92 3.88 -43.80
N LYS A 438 7.21 3.64 -44.07
CA LYS A 438 8.28 3.48 -43.05
C LYS A 438 7.91 2.44 -41.98
N GLY A 439 7.32 1.34 -42.45
CA GLY A 439 6.69 0.33 -41.63
C GLY A 439 7.25 -1.07 -41.83
N GLY A 440 6.66 -2.01 -41.09
CA GLY A 440 7.00 -3.43 -41.16
C GLY A 440 5.81 -4.29 -40.78
N GLY A 441 5.85 -5.55 -41.22
CA GLY A 441 4.79 -6.51 -40.92
C GLY A 441 5.01 -7.88 -41.55
N GLY A 442 3.94 -8.65 -41.54
CA GLY A 442 3.93 -10.03 -42.01
C GLY A 442 2.59 -10.70 -41.75
N GLY A 443 2.53 -11.99 -42.06
CA GLY A 443 1.34 -12.78 -41.91
C GLY A 443 1.46 -14.11 -42.63
N GLN A 444 0.32 -14.75 -42.81
CA GLN A 444 0.18 -16.00 -43.55
C GLN A 444 0.24 -15.76 -45.06
N PRO A 445 0.42 -16.82 -45.87
CA PRO A 445 0.43 -16.69 -47.33
C PRO A 445 -0.82 -16.02 -47.91
N HIS A 446 -2.01 -16.29 -47.35
CA HIS A 446 -3.28 -15.73 -47.81
C HIS A 446 -3.65 -14.39 -47.13
N TYR A 447 -3.13 -14.08 -45.94
CA TYR A 447 -3.44 -12.85 -45.23
C TYR A 447 -2.23 -12.28 -44.49
N ALA A 448 -1.98 -10.99 -44.68
CA ALA A 448 -0.94 -10.28 -43.95
C ALA A 448 -1.31 -8.83 -43.65
N GLN A 449 -0.62 -8.28 -42.64
CA GLN A 449 -0.77 -6.89 -42.26
C GLN A 449 0.58 -6.25 -41.90
N ALA A 450 0.67 -4.94 -42.09
CA ALA A 450 1.82 -4.14 -41.67
C ALA A 450 1.36 -2.78 -41.15
N GLY A 451 2.13 -2.24 -40.21
CA GLY A 451 1.96 -0.88 -39.72
C GLY A 451 3.15 0.00 -40.05
N GLY A 452 2.91 1.28 -40.23
CA GLY A 452 3.92 2.29 -40.52
C GLY A 452 3.77 3.55 -39.69
N LYS A 453 4.64 4.52 -39.96
CA LYS A 453 4.64 5.86 -39.33
C LYS A 453 4.37 6.98 -40.31
N ASP A 454 4.39 6.69 -41.61
CA ASP A 454 4.30 7.68 -42.67
C ASP A 454 2.98 7.55 -43.41
N ILE A 455 2.04 8.45 -43.12
CA ILE A 455 0.71 8.44 -43.70
C ILE A 455 0.71 8.87 -45.17
N ASP A 456 1.63 9.75 -45.56
CA ASP A 456 1.72 10.28 -46.92
C ASP A 456 2.08 9.16 -47.91
N GLY A 457 2.83 8.16 -47.44
CA GLY A 457 3.17 6.96 -48.20
C GLY A 457 2.03 5.95 -48.37
N LEU A 458 0.88 6.12 -47.70
CA LEU A 458 -0.16 5.08 -47.63
C LEU A 458 -0.79 4.74 -48.98
N ASN A 459 -1.10 5.76 -49.81
CA ASN A 459 -1.63 5.54 -51.15
C ASN A 459 -0.64 4.74 -52.01
N ALA A 460 0.62 5.18 -52.04
CA ALA A 460 1.66 4.51 -52.81
C ALA A 460 1.89 3.07 -52.32
N ALA A 461 1.80 2.84 -51.02
CA ALA A 461 1.92 1.50 -50.45
C ALA A 461 0.78 0.57 -50.86
N VAL A 462 -0.48 1.06 -50.86
CA VAL A 462 -1.62 0.27 -51.34
C VAL A 462 -1.50 -0.06 -52.82
N ASP A 463 -1.07 0.89 -53.65
CA ASP A 463 -0.82 0.62 -55.06
C ASP A 463 0.29 -0.41 -55.24
N LYS A 464 1.35 -0.34 -54.42
CA LYS A 464 2.45 -1.29 -54.46
C LYS A 464 2.02 -2.72 -54.11
N LEU A 465 1.04 -2.90 -53.21
CA LEU A 465 0.49 -4.22 -52.90
C LEU A 465 -0.07 -4.91 -54.15
N VAL A 466 -0.82 -4.16 -54.97
CA VAL A 466 -1.42 -4.69 -56.21
C VAL A 466 -0.38 -4.89 -57.30
N GLU A 467 0.56 -3.95 -57.45
CA GLU A 467 1.65 -4.04 -58.44
C GLU A 467 2.52 -5.30 -58.25
N LEU A 468 2.82 -5.64 -56.99
CA LEU A 468 3.63 -6.81 -56.64
C LEU A 468 2.94 -8.15 -56.92
N CYS A 469 1.65 -8.16 -57.22
CA CYS A 469 0.93 -9.36 -57.66
C CYS A 469 1.13 -9.69 -59.14
N GLN A 470 1.66 -8.76 -59.96
CA GLN A 470 1.97 -8.97 -61.39
C GLN A 470 0.78 -9.54 -62.19
N LEU A 471 -0.41 -8.94 -61.97
CA LEU A 471 -1.71 -9.38 -62.50
C LEU A 471 -1.90 -9.15 -64.00
#